data_AF-A0A7C3A7V5-F1
#
_entry.id   AF-A0A7C3A7V5-F1
#
_cell.length_a   1.000
_cell.length_b   1.000
_cell.length_c   1.000
_cell.angle_alpha   90.00
_cell.angle_beta   90.00
_cell.angle_gamma   90.00
#
_symmetry.space_group_name_H-M   'P 1'
#
loop_
_entity.id
_entity.type
_entity.pdbx_description
1 polymer ?
#
loop_
_entity_poly.entity_id
_entity_poly.type
_entity_poly.pdbx_seq_one_letter_code
_entity_poly.pdbx_strand_id
1 'polypeptide(L)' 'PIWFGVVIVLVTQVGVVTPPVGVNVYVVKGLVPHVPLETIFRGAVLLAIGHVLTIVLVMVFPQLATFLPKYVKW' A
#
# COMPACT_ATOMS: atom_id res chain seq x y z
N PRO A 1 -7.80 -2.13 18.69
CA PRO A 1 -6.51 -2.87 18.67
C PRO A 1 -5.55 -2.29 17.61
N ILE A 2 -4.28 -2.04 17.95
CA ILE A 2 -3.28 -1.40 17.04
C ILE A 2 -3.17 -2.16 15.72
N TRP A 3 -3.11 -3.49 15.77
CA TRP A 3 -3.03 -4.35 14.59
C TRP A 3 -4.16 -4.11 13.58
N PHE A 4 -5.40 -3.97 14.04
CA PHE A 4 -6.55 -3.73 13.17
C PHE A 4 -6.44 -2.38 12.45
N GLY A 5 -5.96 -1.34 13.15
CA GLY A 5 -5.69 -0.04 12.54
C GLY A 5 -4.60 -0.13 11.46
N VAL A 6 -3.54 -0.90 11.69
CA VAL A 6 -2.49 -1.13 10.69
C VAL A 6 -3.04 -1.84 9.46
N VAL A 7 -3.88 -2.88 9.63
CA VAL A 7 -4.51 -3.59 8.51
C VAL A 7 -5.40 -2.65 7.69
N ILE A 8 -6.21 -1.79 8.34
CA ILE A 8 -7.03 -0.79 7.64
C ILE A 8 -6.15 0.14 6.79
N VAL A 9 -5.08 0.69 7.37
CA VAL A 9 -4.16 1.59 6.65
C VAL A 9 -3.54 0.90 5.44
N LEU A 10 -3.10 -0.36 5.59
CA LEU A 10 -2.53 -1.13 4.48
C LEU A 10 -3.56 -1.37 3.37
N VAL A 11 -4.79 -1.72 3.71
CA VAL A 11 -5.88 -1.91 2.73
C VAL A 11 -6.20 -0.60 2.01
N THR A 12 -6.27 0.52 2.72
CA THR A 12 -6.47 1.84 2.10
C THR A 12 -5.33 2.20 1.14
N GLN A 13 -4.09 1.82 1.45
CA GLN A 13 -2.94 2.01 0.56
C GLN A 13 -3.08 1.24 -0.77
N VAL A 14 -3.55 -0.01 -0.73
CA VAL A 14 -3.83 -0.77 -1.96
C VAL A 14 -4.85 -0.03 -2.84
N GLY A 15 -5.85 0.61 -2.22
CA GLY A 15 -6.85 1.42 -2.92
C GLY A 15 -6.26 2.61 -3.69
N VAL A 16 -5.22 3.27 -3.17
CA VAL A 16 -4.64 4.45 -3.85
C VAL A 16 -3.65 4.10 -4.97
N VAL A 17 -3.20 2.85 -5.04
CA VAL A 17 -2.27 2.36 -6.07
C VAL A 17 -2.98 1.60 -7.21
N THR A 18 -4.06 0.88 -6.89
CA THR A 18 -4.77 0.00 -7.84
C THR A 18 -5.88 0.77 -8.58
N PRO A 19 -6.18 0.48 -9.87
CA PRO A 19 -7.42 0.98 -10.51
C PRO A 19 -8.63 0.47 -9.69
N PRO A 20 -9.69 1.25 -9.40
CA PRO A 20 -10.23 2.43 -10.10
C PRO A 20 -9.84 3.81 -9.51
N VAL A 21 -9.32 3.86 -8.27
CA VAL A 21 -8.98 5.11 -7.57
C VAL A 21 -7.59 5.61 -7.96
N GLY A 22 -6.57 4.74 -7.91
CA GLY A 22 -5.25 4.93 -8.54
C GLY A 22 -4.59 6.29 -8.36
N VAL A 23 -4.87 7.03 -7.27
CA VAL A 23 -4.49 8.43 -7.10
C VAL A 23 -3.00 8.65 -7.32
N ASN A 24 -2.15 7.77 -6.79
CA ASN A 24 -0.70 7.88 -6.97
C ASN A 24 -0.29 7.74 -8.44
N VAL A 25 -0.95 6.85 -9.19
CA VAL A 25 -0.71 6.65 -10.63
C VAL A 25 -1.19 7.86 -11.44
N TYR A 26 -2.32 8.47 -11.06
CA TYR A 26 -2.81 9.68 -11.72
C TYR A 26 -1.92 10.90 -11.44
N VAL A 27 -1.36 11.03 -10.24
CA VAL A 27 -0.37 12.07 -9.93
C VAL A 27 0.86 11.91 -10.82
N VAL A 28 1.39 10.68 -10.97
CA VAL A 28 2.51 10.42 -11.88
C VAL A 28 2.14 10.74 -13.32
N LYS A 29 0.93 10.39 -13.78
CA LYS A 29 0.45 10.75 -15.13
C LYS A 29 0.42 12.27 -15.35
N GLY A 30 0.11 13.05 -14.31
CA GLY A 30 0.19 14.52 -14.37
C GLY A 30 1.61 15.07 -14.53
N LEU A 31 2.62 14.37 -13.99
CA LEU A 31 4.03 14.75 -14.09
C LEU A 31 4.66 14.30 -15.42
N VAL A 32 4.24 13.16 -15.96
CA VAL A 32 4.74 12.59 -17.23
C VAL A 32 3.59 12.29 -18.20
N PRO A 33 3.02 13.33 -18.84
CA PRO A 33 1.83 13.20 -19.68
C PRO A 33 2.04 12.38 -20.95
N HIS A 34 3.29 12.22 -21.41
CA HIS A 34 3.66 11.46 -22.60
C HIS A 34 3.66 9.94 -22.39
N VAL A 35 3.72 9.46 -21.14
CA VAL A 35 3.69 8.02 -20.83
C VAL A 35 2.23 7.53 -20.74
N PRO A 36 1.85 6.43 -21.43
CA PRO A 36 0.52 5.86 -21.31
C PRO A 36 0.20 5.42 -19.88
N LEU A 37 -1.04 5.65 -19.43
CA LEU A 37 -1.49 5.31 -18.08
C LEU A 37 -1.33 3.80 -17.79
N GLU A 38 -1.55 2.96 -18.82
CA GLU A 38 -1.35 1.51 -18.75
C GLU A 38 0.10 1.13 -18.41
N THR A 39 1.09 1.84 -18.96
CA THR A 39 2.50 1.60 -18.65
C THR A 39 2.81 1.91 -17.19
N ILE A 40 2.23 2.98 -16.65
CA ILE A 40 2.40 3.36 -15.25
C ILE A 40 1.72 2.33 -14.34
N PHE A 41 0.50 1.89 -14.67
CA PHE A 41 -0.19 0.84 -13.91
C PHE A 41 0.57 -0.49 -13.95
N ARG A 42 1.13 -0.86 -15.10
CA ARG A 42 1.92 -2.09 -15.25
C ARG A 42 3.18 -2.06 -14.38
N GLY A 43 3.82 -0.90 -14.23
CA GLY A 43 4.88 -0.70 -13.24
C GLY A 43 4.39 -0.77 -11.79
N ALA A 44 3.19 -0.25 -11.51
CA ALA A 44 2.58 -0.27 -10.19
C ALA A 44 2.13 -1.67 -9.72
N VAL A 45 1.95 -2.64 -10.63
CA VAL A 45 1.59 -4.03 -10.29
C VAL A 45 2.59 -4.64 -9.29
N LEU A 46 3.88 -4.38 -9.47
CA LEU A 46 4.91 -4.89 -8.56
C LEU A 46 4.72 -4.34 -7.13
N LEU A 47 4.41 -3.05 -7.01
CA LEU A 47 4.09 -2.43 -5.72
C LEU A 47 2.80 -2.98 -5.11
N ALA A 48 1.78 -3.23 -5.93
CA ALA A 48 0.52 -3.80 -5.47
C ALA A 48 0.72 -5.21 -4.90
N ILE A 49 1.53 -6.05 -5.56
CA ILE A 49 1.90 -7.38 -5.05
C ILE A 49 2.61 -7.26 -3.70
N GLY A 50 3.57 -6.34 -3.57
CA GLY A 50 4.27 -6.10 -2.30
C GLY A 50 3.32 -5.69 -1.16
N HIS A 51 2.31 -4.86 -1.44
CA HIS A 51 1.30 -4.47 -0.45
C HIS A 51 0.43 -5.65 -0.03
N VAL A 52 -0.03 -6.47 -0.99
CA VAL A 52 -0.84 -7.66 -0.69
C VAL A 52 -0.04 -8.64 0.17
N LEU A 53 1.23 -8.90 -0.17
CA LEU A 53 2.11 -9.75 0.63
C LEU A 53 2.28 -9.20 2.06
N THR A 54 2.44 -7.89 2.21
CA THR A 54 2.56 -7.24 3.51
C THR A 54 1.29 -7.38 4.33
N ILE A 55 0.11 -7.21 3.70
CA ILE A 55 -1.18 -7.43 4.37
C ILE A 55 -1.28 -8.86 4.86
N VAL A 56 -1.01 -9.85 4.00
CA VAL A 56 -1.05 -11.27 4.36
C VAL A 56 -0.08 -11.57 5.52
N LEU A 57 1.14 -11.03 5.45
CA LEU A 57 2.15 -11.23 6.48
C LEU A 57 1.71 -10.65 7.83
N VAL A 58 1.18 -9.43 7.85
CA VAL A 58 0.69 -8.79 9.08
C VAL A 58 -0.56 -9.50 9.60
N MET A 59 -1.41 -10.05 8.72
CA MET A 59 -2.58 -10.83 9.11
C MET A 59 -2.19 -12.14 9.81
N VAL A 60 -1.17 -12.84 9.31
CA VAL A 60 -0.66 -14.09 9.91
C VAL A 60 0.17 -13.81 11.16
N PHE A 61 0.95 -12.72 11.16
CA PHE A 61 1.87 -12.35 12.24
C PHE A 61 1.52 -10.97 12.82
N PRO A 62 0.47 -10.86 13.66
CA PRO A 62 0.03 -9.59 14.22
C PRO A 62 1.07 -8.90 15.11
N GLN A 63 2.06 -9.66 15.58
CA GLN A 63 3.20 -9.14 16.34
C GLN A 63 4.01 -8.12 15.53
N LEU A 64 4.04 -8.22 14.20
CA LEU A 64 4.74 -7.27 13.33
C LEU A 64 4.17 -5.85 13.47
N ALA A 65 2.85 -5.72 13.53
CA ALA A 65 2.18 -4.43 13.72
C ALA A 65 2.42 -3.81 15.11
N THR A 66 2.79 -4.63 16.10
CA THR A 66 3.01 -4.20 17.49
C THR A 66 4.48 -4.22 17.90
N PHE A 67 5.38 -4.63 17.01
CA PHE A 67 6.81 -4.73 17.31
C PHE A 67 7.38 -3.39 17.75
N LEU A 68 7.30 -2.37 16.88
CA LEU A 68 7.82 -1.05 17.18
C LEU A 68 7.07 -0.35 18.34
N PRO A 69 5.72 -0.36 18.40
CA PRO A 69 4.97 0.19 19.53
C PRO A 69 5.31 -0.40 20.90
N LYS A 70 5.86 -1.61 20.98
CA LYS A 70 6.32 -2.20 22.25
C LYS A 70 7.59 -1.56 22.79
N TYR A 71 8.43 -1.00 21.92
CA TYR A 71 9.72 -0.40 22.30
C TYR A 71 9.67 1.12 22.40
N VAL A 72 8.69 1.76 21.75
CA VAL A 72 8.47 3.21 21.85
C VAL A 72 7.54 3.48 23.04
N LYS A 73 8.11 3.89 24.17
CA LYS A 73 7.35 4.48 25.28
C LYS A 73 7.04 5.93 24.92
N TRP A 74 5.76 6.25 24.83
CA TRP A 74 5.26 7.62 24.78
C TRP A 74 5.32 8.25 26.16
#